data_AF-A0A1A8J901-F1
#
_entry.id   AF-A0A1A8J901-F1
#
_cell.length_a   1.000
_cell.length_b   1.000
_cell.length_c   1.000
_cell.angle_alpha   90.00
_cell.angle_beta   90.00
_cell.angle_gamma   90.00
#
_symmetry.space_group_name_H-M   'P 1'
#
loop_
_entity.id
_entity.type
_entity.pdbx_description
1 polymer ?
#
loop_
_entity_poly.entity_id
_entity_poly.type
_entity_poly.pdbx_seq_one_letter_code
_entity_poly.pdbx_strand_id
1 'polypeptide(L)'
;QLAQDYTKLRMLLQSVRYYHRAHLFGPNAGRPRKNAMLLLDGFMRNAGSVVDAVTWQHYYMDGRVNKAEDFLKTRLLDTLAEQITKVTKVVSTHTPGKKVWLE
;
A
#
# COMPACT_ATOMS: atom_id res chain seq x y z
N GLN A 1 6.35 2.30 15.27
CA GLN A 1 5.63 3.58 15.29
C GLN A 1 4.39 3.56 14.40
N LEU A 2 4.51 3.64 13.07
CA LEU A 2 3.36 3.76 12.15
C LEU A 2 2.21 2.74 12.38
N ALA A 3 2.54 1.46 12.56
CA ALA A 3 1.54 0.43 12.84
C ALA A 3 0.73 0.70 14.13
N GLN A 4 1.40 1.17 15.18
CA GLN A 4 0.75 1.52 16.46
C GLN A 4 -0.16 2.75 16.30
N ASP A 5 0.24 3.69 15.43
CA ASP A 5 -0.56 4.88 15.15
C ASP A 5 -1.86 4.50 14.41
N TYR A 6 -1.82 3.53 13.49
CA TYR A 6 -3.02 2.97 12.85
C TYR A 6 -3.93 2.25 13.85
N THR A 7 -3.36 1.46 14.77
CA THR A 7 -4.13 0.82 15.84
C THR A 7 -4.83 1.86 16.70
N LYS A 8 -4.13 2.92 17.10
CA LYS A 8 -4.72 4.05 17.85
C LYS A 8 -5.84 4.73 17.07
N LEU A 9 -5.63 5.00 15.78
CA LEU A 9 -6.64 5.61 14.93
C LEU A 9 -7.89 4.73 14.81
N ARG A 10 -7.75 3.41 14.62
CA ARG A 10 -8.89 2.48 14.58
C ARG A 10 -9.69 2.51 15.88
N MET A 11 -9.01 2.53 17.03
CA MET A 11 -9.69 2.65 18.33
C MET A 11 -10.46 3.97 18.46
N LEU A 12 -9.88 5.08 18.00
CA LEU A 12 -10.54 6.40 18.01
C LEU A 12 -11.75 6.45 17.07
N LEU A 13 -11.65 5.87 15.88
CA LEU A 13 -12.79 5.79 14.94
C LEU A 13 -13.92 4.94 15.54
N GLN A 14 -13.57 3.84 16.20
CA GLN A 14 -14.53 2.94 16.83
C GLN A 14 -15.20 3.51 18.09
N SER A 15 -14.54 4.43 18.81
CA SER A 15 -15.10 5.04 20.02
C SER A 15 -16.17 6.10 19.73
N VAL A 16 -16.15 6.70 18.53
CA VAL A 16 -17.14 7.69 18.12
C VAL A 16 -18.29 7.01 17.39
N ARG A 17 -19.51 7.06 17.94
CA ARG A 17 -20.72 6.41 17.38
C ARG A 17 -20.90 6.65 15.88
N TYR A 18 -20.69 7.88 15.43
CA TYR A 18 -20.81 8.27 14.02
C TYR A 18 -19.78 7.59 13.11
N TYR A 19 -18.55 7.36 13.60
CA TYR A 19 -17.45 6.80 12.83
C TYR A 19 -17.17 5.32 13.12
N HIS A 20 -17.97 4.65 13.95
CA HIS A 20 -17.65 3.28 14.39
C HIS A 20 -17.54 2.23 13.26
N ARG A 21 -18.11 2.54 12.09
CA ARG A 21 -18.06 1.73 10.85
C ARG A 21 -17.20 2.36 9.76
N ALA A 22 -16.50 3.45 10.05
CA ALA A 22 -15.64 4.11 9.08
C ALA A 22 -14.52 3.14 8.66
N HIS A 23 -14.30 3.07 7.35
CA HIS A 23 -13.21 2.28 6.81
C HIS A 23 -11.86 2.98 7.03
N LEU A 24 -10.82 2.20 7.26
CA LEU A 24 -9.46 2.66 7.44
C LEU A 24 -8.56 2.00 6.39
N PHE A 25 -7.92 2.81 5.56
CA PHE A 25 -7.02 2.35 4.50
C PHE A 25 -5.60 2.85 4.77
N GLY A 26 -4.61 2.06 4.36
CA GLY A 26 -3.20 2.41 4.59
C GLY A 26 -2.24 1.29 4.20
N PRO A 27 -0.92 1.47 4.31
CA PRO A 27 -0.27 2.64 4.86
C PRO A 27 0.03 3.73 3.82
N ASN A 28 -0.52 3.63 2.60
CA ASN A 28 -0.10 4.43 1.45
C ASN A 28 1.41 4.26 1.15
N ALA A 29 1.86 3.01 1.09
CA ALA A 29 3.26 2.71 0.85
C ALA A 29 3.69 3.22 -0.53
N GLY A 30 4.85 3.84 -0.63
CA GLY A 30 5.37 4.28 -1.94
C GLY A 30 5.67 3.12 -2.89
N ARG A 31 6.15 3.45 -4.10
CA ARG A 31 6.54 2.48 -5.12
C ARG A 31 7.41 1.37 -4.50
N PRO A 32 7.15 0.07 -4.77
CA PRO A 32 7.72 -1.08 -4.06
C PRO A 32 9.20 -1.32 -4.37
N ARG A 33 10.03 -0.39 -3.91
CA ARG A 33 11.50 -0.47 -3.79
C ARG A 33 11.86 -1.03 -2.43
N LYS A 34 13.14 -1.36 -2.22
CA LYS A 34 13.64 -2.03 -1.01
C LYS A 34 13.10 -1.44 0.31
N ASN A 35 13.24 -0.13 0.52
CA ASN A 35 12.84 0.51 1.77
C ASN A 35 11.31 0.58 1.94
N ALA A 36 10.57 0.85 0.86
CA ALA A 36 9.11 0.84 0.88
C ALA A 36 8.57 -0.56 1.20
N MET A 37 9.20 -1.62 0.65
CA MET A 37 8.84 -3.00 0.93
C MET A 37 9.16 -3.42 2.36
N LEU A 38 10.31 -2.98 2.91
CA LEU A 38 10.64 -3.21 4.33
C LEU A 38 9.63 -2.53 5.26
N LEU A 39 9.23 -1.30 4.93
CA LEU A 39 8.20 -0.59 5.68
C LEU A 39 6.85 -1.30 5.58
N LEU A 40 6.44 -1.71 4.37
CA LEU A 40 5.18 -2.42 4.16
C LEU A 40 5.15 -3.76 4.89
N ASP A 41 6.23 -4.54 4.84
CA ASP A 41 6.36 -5.81 5.55
C ASP A 41 6.22 -5.62 7.07
N GLY A 42 6.96 -4.66 7.63
CA GLY A 42 6.86 -4.31 9.04
C GLY A 42 5.48 -3.78 9.44
N PHE A 43 4.83 -3.00 8.57
CA PHE A 43 3.46 -2.52 8.80
C PHE A 43 2.47 -3.69 8.80
N MET A 44 2.50 -4.55 7.77
CA MET A 44 1.58 -5.67 7.63
C MET A 44 1.69 -6.65 8.80
N ARG A 45 2.91 -6.92 9.26
CA ARG A 45 3.17 -7.77 10.43
C ARG A 45 2.49 -7.29 11.70
N ASN A 46 2.35 -5.96 11.87
CA ASN A 46 1.91 -5.35 13.14
C ASN A 46 0.51 -4.73 13.08
N ALA A 47 0.02 -4.33 11.90
CA ALA A 47 -1.23 -3.61 11.72
C ALA A 47 -2.03 -4.04 10.47
N GLY A 48 -1.65 -5.11 9.78
CA GLY A 48 -2.37 -5.60 8.59
C GLY A 48 -3.85 -5.93 8.85
N SER A 49 -4.19 -6.34 10.07
CA SER A 49 -5.57 -6.63 10.50
C SER A 49 -6.40 -5.37 10.79
N VAL A 50 -5.75 -4.23 11.05
CA VAL A 50 -6.38 -2.98 11.50
C VAL A 50 -6.98 -2.20 10.33
N VAL A 51 -6.37 -2.29 9.15
CA VAL A 51 -6.85 -1.67 7.92
C VAL A 51 -7.86 -2.55 7.19
N ASP A 52 -8.83 -1.94 6.52
CA ASP A 52 -9.82 -2.63 5.69
C ASP A 52 -9.27 -2.97 4.29
N ALA A 53 -8.36 -2.15 3.77
CA ALA A 53 -7.56 -2.44 2.57
C ALA A 53 -6.14 -1.87 2.70
N VAL A 54 -5.19 -2.53 2.05
CA VAL A 54 -3.79 -2.10 1.96
C VAL A 54 -3.63 -1.16 0.78
N THR A 55 -3.12 0.05 0.98
CA THR A 55 -2.89 1.03 -0.09
C THR A 55 -1.40 1.22 -0.38
N TRP A 56 -1.09 1.37 -1.67
CA TRP A 56 0.25 1.65 -2.17
C TRP A 56 0.21 2.49 -3.45
N GLN A 57 1.32 3.16 -3.75
CA GLN A 57 1.43 4.11 -4.86
C GLN A 57 2.29 3.55 -5.99
N HIS A 58 1.91 3.87 -7.21
CA HIS A 58 2.70 3.56 -8.40
C HIS A 58 2.84 4.76 -9.32
N TYR A 59 4.06 4.95 -9.80
CA TYR A 59 4.37 5.86 -10.91
C TYR A 59 5.35 5.16 -11.84
N TYR A 60 5.02 5.11 -13.13
CA TYR A 60 5.90 4.58 -14.15
C TYR A 60 7.19 5.40 -14.24
N MET A 61 7.06 6.73 -14.29
CA MET A 61 8.13 7.66 -14.59
C MET A 61 8.14 8.87 -13.64
N ASP A 62 9.28 9.54 -13.58
CA ASP A 62 9.37 10.89 -13.04
C ASP A 62 8.97 11.89 -14.14
N GLY A 63 7.94 12.70 -13.87
CA GLY A 63 7.42 13.69 -14.82
C GLY A 63 8.40 14.82 -15.18
N ARG A 64 9.55 14.93 -14.49
CA ARG A 64 10.60 15.91 -14.81
C ARG A 64 11.54 15.44 -15.93
N VAL A 65 11.59 14.15 -16.24
CA VAL A 65 12.63 13.54 -17.08
C VAL A 65 12.04 12.64 -18.18
N ASN A 66 10.72 12.64 -18.37
CA ASN A 66 10.05 11.79 -19.33
C ASN A 66 10.07 12.37 -20.75
N LYS A 67 10.12 11.49 -21.75
CA LYS A 67 9.89 11.83 -23.15
C LYS A 67 8.62 11.14 -23.66
N ALA A 68 8.05 11.65 -24.75
CA ALA A 68 6.86 11.05 -25.36
C ALA A 68 7.09 9.58 -25.73
N GLU A 69 8.30 9.22 -26.19
CA GLU A 69 8.62 7.84 -26.57
C GLU A 69 8.67 6.88 -25.37
N ASP A 70 8.87 7.39 -24.15
CA ASP A 70 8.89 6.55 -22.96
C ASP A 70 7.52 5.93 -22.66
N PHE A 71 6.43 6.61 -23.02
CA PHE A 71 5.06 6.10 -22.88
C PHE A 71 4.76 4.90 -23.78
N LEU A 72 5.59 4.67 -24.81
CA LEU A 72 5.45 3.55 -25.75
C LEU A 72 6.33 2.35 -25.38
N LYS A 73 7.17 2.46 -24.34
CA LYS A 73 8.07 1.39 -23.93
C LYS A 73 7.29 0.29 -23.21
N THR A 74 7.06 -0.83 -23.88
CA THR A 74 6.37 -2.00 -23.30
C THR A 74 7.02 -2.50 -22.00
N ARG A 75 8.35 -2.52 -21.96
CA ARG A 75 9.13 -2.87 -20.74
C ARG A 75 8.81 -1.99 -19.54
N LEU A 76 8.45 -0.73 -19.76
CA LEU A 76 8.04 0.17 -18.68
C LEU A 76 6.68 -0.25 -18.11
N LEU A 77 5.75 -0.64 -18.99
CA LEU A 77 4.42 -1.14 -18.60
C LEU A 77 4.52 -2.45 -17.82
N ASP A 78 5.43 -3.35 -18.21
CA ASP A 78 5.69 -4.63 -17.53
C ASP A 78 6.10 -4.44 -16.05
N THR A 79 6.70 -3.29 -15.71
CA THR A 79 7.11 -3.03 -14.32
C THR A 79 5.92 -2.98 -13.36
N LEU A 80 4.71 -2.64 -13.80
CA LEU A 80 3.54 -2.64 -12.93
C LEU A 80 3.18 -4.06 -12.47
N ALA A 81 3.20 -5.04 -13.37
CA ALA A 81 2.88 -6.43 -13.06
C ALA A 81 3.85 -7.02 -12.02
N GLU A 82 5.15 -6.74 -12.15
CA GLU A 82 6.15 -7.13 -11.16
C GLU A 82 5.90 -6.49 -9.80
N GLN A 83 5.49 -5.21 -9.80
CA GLN A 83 5.25 -4.45 -8.58
C GLN A 83 3.99 -4.90 -7.85
N ILE A 84 2.90 -5.16 -8.59
CA ILE A 84 1.68 -5.79 -8.05
C ILE A 84 2.03 -7.14 -7.40
N THR A 85 2.84 -7.96 -8.07
CA THR A 85 3.24 -9.28 -7.54
C THR A 85 4.00 -9.14 -6.22
N LYS A 86 4.93 -8.18 -6.12
CA LYS A 86 5.71 -7.94 -4.88
C LYS A 86 4.83 -7.50 -3.71
N VAL A 87 3.95 -6.54 -3.95
CA VAL A 87 3.04 -6.00 -2.92
C VAL A 87 2.06 -7.09 -2.47
N THR A 88 1.40 -7.74 -3.41
CA THR A 88 0.40 -8.79 -3.12
C THR A 88 1.02 -9.95 -2.35
N LYS A 89 2.26 -10.34 -2.68
CA LYS A 89 2.99 -11.37 -1.94
C LYS A 89 3.15 -10.99 -0.46
N VAL A 90 3.67 -9.80 -0.16
CA VAL A 90 3.84 -9.36 1.24
C VAL A 90 2.51 -9.29 1.98
N VAL A 91 1.47 -8.74 1.35
CA VAL A 91 0.14 -8.69 1.96
C VAL A 91 -0.40 -10.09 2.25
N SER A 92 -0.30 -11.01 1.29
CA SER A 92 -0.78 -12.39 1.45
C SER A 92 -0.03 -13.17 2.52
N THR A 93 1.27 -12.90 2.74
CA THR A 93 2.07 -13.56 3.77
C THR A 93 1.57 -13.24 5.18
N HIS A 94 1.18 -11.99 5.44
CA HIS A 94 0.81 -11.53 6.79
C HIS A 94 -0.69 -11.48 7.03
N THR A 95 -1.49 -11.23 5.99
CA THR A 95 -2.95 -11.12 6.09
C THR A 95 -3.61 -11.63 4.81
N PRO A 96 -3.70 -12.96 4.63
CA PRO A 96 -4.34 -13.57 3.46
C PRO A 96 -5.76 -13.02 3.21
N GLY A 97 -6.08 -12.76 1.94
CA GLY A 97 -7.40 -12.25 1.55
C GLY A 97 -7.65 -10.76 1.81
N LYS A 98 -6.69 -10.03 2.38
CA LYS A 98 -6.79 -8.57 2.54
C LYS A 98 -6.81 -7.90 1.16
N LYS A 99 -7.74 -6.95 0.97
CA LYS A 99 -7.85 -6.15 -0.26
C LYS A 99 -6.59 -5.30 -0.43
N VAL A 100 -6.10 -5.19 -1.65
CA VAL A 100 -4.95 -4.35 -2.03
C VAL A 100 -5.41 -3.33 -3.05
N TRP A 101 -5.25 -2.05 -2.75
CA TRP A 101 -5.69 -0.92 -3.56
C TRP A 101 -4.48 -0.11 -4.02
N LEU A 102 -4.55 0.35 -5.27
CA LEU A 102 -3.57 1.24 -5.85
C LEU A 102 -4.09 2.68 -5.75
N GLU A 103 -3.30 3.57 -5.15
CA GLU A 103 -3.55 5.02 -5.08
C GLU A 103 -2.70 5.79 -6.10
#